data_AF-A0A7Y6K4S0-F1
#
_entry.id   AF-A0A7Y6K4S0-F1
#
_cell.length_a   1.000
_cell.length_b   1.000
_cell.length_c   1.000
_cell.angle_alpha   90.00
_cell.angle_beta   90.00
_cell.angle_gamma   90.00
#
_symmetry.space_group_name_H-M   'P 1'
#
loop_
_entity.id
_entity.type
_entity.pdbx_description
1 polymer ?
#
loop_
_entity_poly.entity_id
_entity_poly.type
_entity_poly.pdbx_seq_one_letter_code
_entity_poly.pdbx_strand_id
1 'polypeptide(L)'
;MAADYVPPVQKGFGQLIDSIFLLVLVYCSLLAPLLLKAPDQALATQAESKQVTWRDLGQNATMEGQWRKLGFDVQQAKPIITQRFDYQIEPVSLIATALVIVGYFVFVLRVSDKQYRQVIAEKFGKVMS
;
A
#
# COMPACT_ATOMS: atom_id res chain seq x y z
N MET A 1 31.37 -26.29 30.38
CA MET A 1 31.86 -24.97 29.90
C MET A 1 31.14 -24.71 28.58
N ALA A 2 30.28 -23.70 28.52
CA ALA A 2 29.58 -23.36 27.27
C ALA A 2 30.63 -22.84 26.28
N ALA A 3 30.68 -23.39 25.08
CA ALA A 3 31.55 -22.87 24.04
C ALA A 3 31.06 -21.46 23.69
N ASP A 4 31.92 -20.44 23.87
CA ASP A 4 31.60 -19.07 23.50
C ASP A 4 31.34 -19.02 21.99
N TYR A 5 30.10 -18.68 21.63
CA TYR A 5 29.71 -18.56 20.24
C TYR A 5 30.42 -17.36 19.62
N VAL A 6 31.27 -17.62 18.63
CA VAL A 6 31.92 -16.57 17.83
C VAL A 6 31.11 -16.41 16.54
N PRO A 7 30.37 -15.31 16.36
CA PRO A 7 29.60 -15.09 15.14
C PRO A 7 30.53 -14.97 13.92
N PRO A 8 30.15 -15.53 12.77
CA PRO A 8 30.94 -15.41 11.55
C PRO A 8 30.98 -13.94 11.11
N VAL A 9 32.19 -13.46 10.80
CA VAL A 9 32.41 -12.09 10.32
C VAL A 9 31.77 -11.94 8.93
N GLN A 10 30.64 -11.24 8.86
CA GLN A 10 29.88 -11.11 7.63
C GLN A 10 30.61 -10.18 6.65
N LYS A 11 30.84 -10.64 5.41
CA LYS A 11 31.59 -9.89 4.40
C LYS A 11 30.76 -8.71 3.87
N GLY A 12 31.22 -7.48 4.07
CA GLY A 12 30.50 -6.24 3.70
C GLY A 12 30.17 -6.08 2.22
N PHE A 13 30.81 -6.82 1.32
CA PHE A 13 30.50 -6.81 -0.12
C PHE A 13 29.07 -7.29 -0.41
N GLY A 14 28.61 -8.34 0.29
CA GLY A 14 27.24 -8.85 0.12
C GLY A 14 26.18 -7.83 0.58
N GLN A 15 26.48 -7.11 1.66
CA GLN A 15 25.60 -6.08 2.21
C GLN A 15 25.49 -4.86 1.28
N LEU A 16 26.57 -4.49 0.59
CA LEU A 16 26.55 -3.41 -0.40
C LEU A 16 25.66 -3.76 -1.61
N ILE A 17 25.79 -4.98 -2.14
CA ILE A 17 24.94 -5.44 -3.25
C ILE A 17 23.47 -5.49 -2.81
N ASP A 18 23.19 -6.05 -1.64
CA ASP A 18 21.83 -6.13 -1.09
C ASP A 18 21.21 -4.74 -0.94
N SER A 19 21.97 -3.78 -0.41
CA SER A 19 21.52 -2.40 -0.24
C SER A 19 21.24 -1.71 -1.57
N ILE A 20 22.10 -1.90 -2.57
CA ILE A 20 21.88 -1.37 -3.93
C ILE A 20 20.65 -2.01 -4.57
N PHE A 21 20.49 -3.33 -4.43
CA PHE A 21 19.34 -4.05 -4.96
C PHE A 21 18.03 -3.58 -4.34
N LEU A 22 17.99 -3.44 -3.02
CA LEU A 22 16.84 -2.87 -2.30
C LEU A 22 16.56 -1.43 -2.74
N LEU A 23 17.59 -0.60 -2.91
CA LEU A 23 17.43 0.78 -3.39
C LEU A 23 16.77 0.81 -4.79
N VAL A 24 17.25 -0.01 -5.72
CA VAL A 24 16.69 -0.13 -7.07
C VAL A 24 15.25 -0.65 -7.00
N LEU A 25 14.98 -1.65 -6.17
CA LEU A 25 13.64 -2.24 -6.04
C LEU A 25 12.64 -1.24 -5.45
N VAL A 26 13.05 -0.45 -4.45
CA VAL A 26 12.24 0.66 -3.90
C VAL A 26 11.98 1.71 -4.96
N TYR A 27 13.02 2.14 -5.69
CA TYR A 27 12.87 3.12 -6.77
C TYR A 27 11.89 2.63 -7.86
N CYS A 28 12.05 1.38 -8.30
CA CYS A 28 11.14 0.74 -9.24
C CYS A 28 9.72 0.63 -8.68
N SER A 29 9.54 0.31 -7.40
CA SER A 29 8.22 0.23 -6.76
C SER A 29 7.52 1.59 -6.70
N LEU A 30 8.27 2.68 -6.55
CA LEU A 30 7.72 4.05 -6.56
C LEU A 30 7.42 4.52 -7.99
N LEU A 31 8.23 4.11 -8.97
CA LEU A 31 8.08 4.51 -10.36
C LEU A 31 7.04 3.67 -11.13
N ALA A 32 6.86 2.40 -10.77
CA ALA A 32 5.99 1.47 -11.49
C ALA A 32 4.54 1.95 -11.61
N PRO A 33 3.87 2.48 -10.57
CA PRO A 33 2.51 3.02 -10.71
C PRO A 33 2.43 4.19 -11.70
N LEU A 34 3.44 5.06 -11.71
CA LEU A 34 3.54 6.22 -12.61
C LEU A 34 3.73 5.78 -14.06
N LEU A 35 4.63 4.81 -14.31
CA LEU A 35 4.91 4.28 -15.65
C LEU A 35 3.74 3.47 -16.21
N LEU A 36 3.10 2.66 -15.38
CA LEU A 36 1.99 1.81 -15.80
C LEU A 36 0.71 2.59 -16.03
N LYS A 37 0.69 3.92 -15.78
CA LYS A 37 -0.54 4.71 -15.68
C LYS A 37 -1.58 3.88 -14.92
N ALA A 38 -1.17 3.29 -13.78
CA ALA A 38 -2.12 2.66 -12.90
C ALA A 38 -3.20 3.71 -12.71
N PRO A 39 -4.47 3.42 -13.07
CA PRO A 39 -5.43 4.47 -13.33
C PRO A 39 -5.45 5.35 -12.10
N ASP A 40 -4.93 6.57 -12.23
CA ASP A 40 -5.49 7.68 -11.47
C ASP A 40 -6.96 7.49 -11.76
N GLN A 41 -7.71 7.11 -10.74
CA GLN A 41 -9.14 6.98 -10.85
C GLN A 41 -9.59 8.40 -11.16
N ALA A 42 -9.58 8.74 -12.45
CA ALA A 42 -9.99 10.01 -12.97
C ALA A 42 -11.47 9.98 -12.72
N LEU A 43 -11.85 10.45 -11.54
CA LEU A 43 -13.22 10.60 -11.10
C LEU A 43 -13.92 11.26 -12.26
N ALA A 44 -14.79 10.49 -12.92
CA ALA A 44 -15.45 10.93 -14.12
C ALA A 44 -16.14 12.25 -13.79
N THR A 45 -15.58 13.35 -14.29
CA THR A 45 -16.13 14.68 -14.08
C THR A 45 -17.42 14.70 -14.88
N GLN A 46 -18.53 14.32 -14.25
CA GLN A 46 -19.85 14.54 -14.80
C GLN A 46 -20.06 16.05 -14.82
N ALA A 47 -19.66 16.65 -15.93
CA ALA A 47 -19.89 18.05 -16.25
C ALA A 47 -21.38 18.26 -16.51
N GLU A 48 -22.18 18.27 -15.44
CA GLU A 48 -23.54 18.79 -15.53
C GLU A 48 -23.49 20.32 -15.50
N SER A 49 -23.61 20.93 -16.66
CA SER A 49 -23.63 22.39 -16.90
C SER A 49 -24.97 23.05 -16.55
N LYS A 50 -25.63 22.59 -15.48
CA LYS A 50 -26.76 23.31 -14.88
C LYS A 50 -26.20 24.33 -13.90
N GLN A 51 -26.66 25.59 -13.96
CA GLN A 51 -26.33 26.57 -12.92
C GLN A 51 -26.78 26.03 -11.56
N VAL A 52 -25.82 25.57 -10.76
CA VAL A 52 -26.04 25.04 -9.43
C VAL A 52 -25.99 26.22 -8.45
N THR A 53 -26.91 26.27 -7.48
CA THR A 53 -26.86 27.24 -6.38
C THR A 53 -26.23 26.61 -5.13
N TRP A 54 -25.76 27.43 -4.18
CA TRP A 54 -25.21 26.92 -2.91
C TRP A 54 -26.18 26.00 -2.16
N ARG A 55 -27.49 26.27 -2.25
CA ARG A 55 -28.54 25.42 -1.66
C ARG A 55 -28.60 24.04 -2.31
N ASP A 56 -28.42 23.97 -3.63
CA ASP A 56 -28.43 22.69 -4.36
C ASP A 56 -27.20 21.82 -3.99
N LEU A 57 -26.10 22.45 -3.57
CA LEU A 57 -24.91 21.79 -3.02
C LEU A 57 -25.03 21.45 -1.52
N GLY A 58 -26.21 21.64 -0.92
CA GLY A 58 -26.44 21.40 0.51
C GLY A 58 -25.70 22.35 1.44
N GLN A 59 -25.20 23.48 0.93
CA GLN A 59 -24.47 24.48 1.72
C GLN A 59 -25.44 25.51 2.30
N ASN A 60 -25.24 25.89 3.57
CA ASN A 60 -25.95 27.00 4.21
C ASN A 60 -25.17 28.32 4.13
N ALA A 61 -25.77 29.43 4.57
CA ALA A 61 -25.17 30.77 4.48
C ALA A 61 -23.80 30.88 5.17
N THR A 62 -23.59 30.17 6.27
CA THR A 62 -22.31 30.16 7.00
C THR A 62 -21.23 29.44 6.19
N MET A 63 -21.58 28.30 5.56
CA MET A 63 -20.66 27.50 4.74
C MET A 63 -20.29 28.24 3.45
N GLU A 64 -21.26 28.85 2.77
CA GLU A 64 -21.03 29.75 1.63
C GLU A 64 -20.03 30.85 2.00
N GLY A 65 -20.19 31.46 3.17
CA GLY A 65 -19.26 32.48 3.66
C GLY A 65 -17.82 31.99 3.80
N GLN A 66 -17.60 30.71 4.13
CA GLN A 66 -16.24 30.13 4.19
C GLN A 66 -15.66 29.93 2.79
N TRP A 67 -16.46 29.42 1.84
CA TRP A 67 -16.02 29.25 0.45
C TRP A 67 -15.66 30.58 -0.21
N ARG A 68 -16.47 31.63 0.02
CA ARG A 68 -16.18 32.98 -0.48
C ARG A 68 -14.90 33.56 0.12
N LYS A 69 -14.60 33.31 1.40
CA LYS A 69 -13.33 33.74 2.02
C LYS A 69 -12.11 33.06 1.40
N LEU A 70 -12.28 31.84 0.93
CA LEU A 70 -11.26 31.09 0.18
C LEU A 70 -11.17 31.52 -1.30
N GLY A 71 -12.02 32.45 -1.75
CA GLY A 71 -12.01 32.96 -3.11
C GLY A 71 -12.76 32.08 -4.12
N PHE A 72 -13.56 31.11 -3.65
CA PHE A 72 -14.32 30.21 -4.53
C PHE A 72 -15.75 30.71 -4.77
N ASP A 73 -16.18 30.64 -6.03
CA ASP A 73 -17.59 30.75 -6.42
C ASP A 73 -18.31 29.37 -6.39
N VAL A 74 -19.62 29.35 -6.64
CA VAL A 74 -20.42 28.11 -6.62
C VAL A 74 -19.92 27.09 -7.64
N GLN A 75 -19.46 27.55 -8.80
CA GLN A 75 -19.03 26.69 -9.90
C GLN A 75 -17.67 26.06 -9.61
N GLN A 76 -16.78 26.80 -8.95
CA GLN A 76 -15.47 26.34 -8.53
C GLN A 76 -15.57 25.44 -7.29
N ALA A 77 -16.48 25.73 -6.37
CA ALA A 77 -16.70 24.92 -5.17
C ALA A 77 -17.48 23.63 -5.46
N LYS A 78 -18.36 23.61 -6.48
CA LYS A 78 -19.14 22.44 -6.90
C LYS A 78 -18.30 21.17 -6.99
N PRO A 79 -17.25 21.06 -7.84
CA PRO A 79 -16.48 19.84 -7.97
C PRO A 79 -15.84 19.42 -6.65
N ILE A 80 -15.43 20.36 -5.80
CA ILE A 80 -14.80 20.08 -4.50
C ILE A 80 -15.83 19.50 -3.50
N ILE A 81 -17.03 20.09 -3.45
CA ILE A 81 -18.13 19.66 -2.56
C ILE A 81 -18.72 18.33 -3.03
N THR A 82 -18.83 18.13 -4.35
CA THR A 82 -19.44 16.93 -4.93
C THR A 82 -18.44 15.81 -5.18
N GLN A 83 -17.14 16.02 -4.92
CA GLN A 83 -16.12 14.98 -4.97
C GLN A 83 -16.41 13.96 -3.87
N ARG A 84 -17.24 12.98 -4.19
CA ARG A 84 -17.43 11.80 -3.34
C ARG A 84 -16.27 10.87 -3.64
N PHE A 85 -15.59 10.42 -2.59
CA PHE A 85 -14.71 9.28 -2.70
C PHE A 85 -15.56 8.10 -3.18
N ASP A 86 -15.17 7.51 -4.30
CA ASP A 86 -15.89 6.38 -4.84
C ASP A 86 -15.56 5.15 -3.98
N TYR A 87 -16.46 4.80 -3.06
CA TYR A 87 -16.30 3.64 -2.16
C TYR A 87 -16.70 2.32 -2.84
N GLN A 88 -16.67 2.27 -4.17
CA GLN A 88 -16.91 1.03 -4.90
C GLN A 88 -15.72 0.11 -4.66
N ILE A 89 -15.97 -0.93 -3.88
CA ILE A 89 -14.98 -1.97 -3.62
C ILE A 89 -14.82 -2.75 -4.91
N GLU A 90 -13.66 -2.60 -5.55
CA GLU A 90 -13.33 -3.33 -6.78
C GLU A 90 -12.98 -4.78 -6.41
N PRO A 91 -13.82 -5.78 -6.76
CA PRO A 91 -13.69 -7.12 -6.20
C PRO A 91 -12.38 -7.83 -6.60
N VAL A 92 -11.81 -7.49 -7.77
CA VAL A 92 -10.59 -8.13 -8.27
C VAL A 92 -9.38 -7.75 -7.42
N SER A 93 -9.18 -6.47 -7.11
CA SER A 93 -8.11 -6.01 -6.22
C SER A 93 -8.27 -6.58 -4.81
N LEU A 94 -9.49 -6.64 -4.29
CA LEU A 94 -9.75 -7.25 -2.98
C LEU A 94 -9.33 -8.72 -2.96
N ILE A 95 -9.72 -9.49 -3.98
CA ILE A 95 -9.32 -10.91 -4.11
C ILE A 95 -7.80 -11.02 -4.28
N ALA A 96 -7.19 -10.18 -5.12
CA ALA A 96 -5.75 -10.18 -5.33
C ALA A 96 -4.98 -9.92 -4.02
N THR A 97 -5.39 -8.92 -3.24
CA THR A 97 -4.81 -8.64 -1.92
C THR A 97 -4.99 -9.83 -0.97
N ALA A 98 -6.17 -10.44 -0.92
CA ALA A 98 -6.41 -11.62 -0.10
C ALA A 98 -5.49 -12.80 -0.49
N LEU A 99 -5.31 -13.04 -1.79
CA LEU A 99 -4.41 -14.09 -2.30
C LEU A 99 -2.94 -13.82 -1.94
N VAL A 100 -2.48 -12.57 -2.03
CA VAL A 100 -1.11 -12.20 -1.65
C VAL A 100 -0.88 -12.48 -0.15
N ILE A 101 -1.83 -12.08 0.70
CA ILE A 101 -1.73 -12.30 2.15
C ILE A 101 -1.71 -13.80 2.45
N VAL A 102 -2.68 -14.56 1.92
CA VAL A 102 -2.76 -16.02 2.13
C VAL A 102 -1.51 -16.72 1.60
N GLY A 103 -1.05 -16.36 0.41
CA GLY A 103 0.15 -16.92 -0.20
C GLY A 103 1.41 -16.66 0.63
N TYR A 104 1.57 -15.44 1.17
CA TYR A 104 2.65 -15.11 2.08
C TYR A 104 2.61 -15.96 3.35
N PHE A 105 1.45 -16.08 4.00
CA PHE A 105 1.31 -16.91 5.20
C PHE A 105 1.62 -18.39 4.93
N VAL A 106 1.11 -18.94 3.83
CA VAL A 106 1.41 -20.33 3.42
C VAL A 106 2.91 -20.53 3.19
N PHE A 107 3.56 -19.58 2.52
CA PHE A 107 5.01 -19.62 2.31
C PHE A 107 5.78 -19.60 3.63
N VAL A 108 5.45 -18.66 4.53
CA VAL A 108 6.08 -18.52 5.84
C VAL A 108 5.95 -19.80 6.64
N LEU A 109 4.74 -20.36 6.75
CA LEU A 109 4.51 -21.61 7.48
C LEU A 109 5.35 -22.76 6.91
N ARG A 110 5.39 -22.91 5.58
CA ARG A 110 6.12 -24.02 4.94
C ARG A 110 7.64 -23.89 5.09
N VAL A 111 8.18 -22.68 4.99
CA VAL A 111 9.62 -22.43 5.16
C VAL A 111 10.00 -22.58 6.63
N SER A 112 9.14 -22.09 7.53
CA SER A 112 9.36 -22.15 8.97
C SER A 112 9.45 -23.60 9.46
N ASP A 113 8.59 -24.50 8.99
CA ASP A 113 8.65 -25.94 9.32
C ASP A 113 10.02 -26.57 9.03
N LYS A 114 10.67 -26.19 7.91
CA LYS A 114 12.02 -26.68 7.58
C LYS A 114 13.05 -26.17 8.59
N GLN A 115 12.98 -24.90 8.95
CA GLN A 115 13.92 -24.26 9.86
C GLN A 115 13.75 -24.80 11.29
N TYR A 116 12.51 -24.95 11.76
CA TYR A 116 12.22 -25.55 13.06
C TYR A 116 12.73 -26.99 13.15
N ARG A 117 12.55 -27.80 12.10
CA ARG A 117 13.09 -29.17 12.05
C ARG A 117 14.62 -29.20 12.09
N GLN A 118 15.29 -28.25 11.44
CA GLN A 118 16.75 -28.12 11.51
C GLN A 118 17.22 -27.76 12.92
N VAL A 119 16.59 -26.78 13.57
CA VAL A 119 16.93 -26.39 14.95
C VAL A 119 16.67 -27.53 15.93
N ILE A 120 15.58 -28.29 15.75
CA ILE A 120 15.30 -29.48 16.57
C ILE A 120 16.38 -30.54 16.36
N ALA A 121 16.77 -30.81 15.11
CA ALA A 121 17.82 -31.78 14.80
C ALA A 121 19.20 -31.35 15.36
N GLU A 122 19.49 -30.04 15.38
CA GLU A 122 20.73 -29.48 15.90
C GLU A 122 20.77 -29.49 17.44
N LYS A 123 19.67 -29.14 18.10
CA LYS A 123 19.61 -29.06 19.58
C LYS A 123 19.29 -30.38 20.26
N PHE A 124 18.57 -31.29 19.60
CA PHE A 124 18.06 -32.53 20.21
C PHE A 124 18.48 -33.81 19.45
N GLY A 125 19.26 -33.69 18.37
CA GLY A 125 19.63 -34.82 17.53
C GLY A 125 18.52 -35.24 16.57
N LYS A 126 18.86 -36.04 15.55
CA LYS A 126 17.90 -36.54 14.56
C LYS A 126 16.91 -37.47 15.25
N VAL A 127 15.68 -37.00 15.48
CA VAL A 127 14.59 -37.88 15.92
C VAL A 127 14.30 -38.84 14.77
N MET A 128 14.82 -40.04 14.90
CA MET A 128 14.61 -41.16 13.98
C MET A 128 13.13 -41.53 14.09
N SER A 129 12.38 -41.29 13.00
CA SER A 129 11.06 -41.89 12.74
C SER A 129 11.29 -42.96 11.69
#